data_AF-A0A314Y2D7-F1
#
_entry.id   AF-A0A314Y2D7-F1
#
_cell.length_a   1.000
_cell.length_b   1.000
_cell.length_c   1.000
_cell.angle_alpha   90.00
_cell.angle_beta   90.00
_cell.angle_gamma   90.00
#
_symmetry.space_group_name_H-M   'P 1'
#
loop_
_entity.id
_entity.type
_entity.pdbx_description
1 polymer ?
#
loop_
_entity_poly.entity_id
_entity_poly.type
_entity_poly.pdbx_seq_one_letter_code
_entity_poly.pdbx_strand_id
1 'polypeptide(L)'
;MQLVLEGKVKNSGKWEEYKRHAEEFICACIQKGSNNVNRTPGGLIWFLPWNNVQYVATATLATTVYSIYLEAKHASLNCPAGSATPSDLIASIKSQVSQ
;
A
#
# COMPACT_ATOMS: atom_id res chain seq x y z
N MET A 1 3.37 12.21 1.39
CA MET A 1 3.38 11.49 0.10
C MET A 1 2.79 12.31 -1.04
N GLN A 2 1.59 12.89 -0.90
CA GLN A 2 0.90 13.59 -1.99
C GLN A 2 1.77 14.58 -2.77
N LEU A 3 2.59 15.41 -2.10
CA LEU A 3 3.50 16.35 -2.78
C LEU A 3 4.56 15.66 -3.67
N VAL A 4 5.03 14.48 -3.28
CA VAL A 4 5.98 13.67 -4.07
C VAL A 4 5.26 13.03 -5.26
N LEU A 5 4.05 12.49 -5.03
CA LEU A 5 3.25 11.84 -6.07
C LEU A 5 2.79 12.85 -7.14
N GLU A 6 2.48 14.08 -6.73
CA GLU A 6 2.12 15.21 -7.60
C GLU A 6 3.34 15.81 -8.33
N GLY A 7 4.57 15.35 -8.05
CA GLY A 7 5.79 15.88 -8.65
C GLY A 7 6.16 17.30 -8.19
N LYS A 8 5.48 17.82 -7.16
CA LYS A 8 5.76 19.15 -6.57
C LYS A 8 7.09 19.18 -5.81
N VAL A 9 7.66 18.01 -5.50
CA VAL A 9 8.97 17.87 -4.88
C VAL A 9 9.76 16.77 -5.60
N LYS A 10 11.07 16.98 -5.77
CA LYS A 10 11.95 15.96 -6.36
C LYS A 10 12.03 14.73 -5.46
N ASN A 11 11.92 13.55 -6.06
CA ASN A 11 12.13 12.27 -5.40
C ASN A 11 13.63 12.03 -5.15
N SER A 12 14.22 12.77 -4.21
CA SER A 12 15.64 12.67 -3.85
C SER A 12 15.84 12.93 -2.35
N GLY A 13 16.84 12.28 -1.77
CA GLY A 13 17.12 12.39 -0.33
C GLY A 13 15.96 11.83 0.51
N LYS A 14 15.48 12.59 1.50
CA LYS A 14 14.40 12.14 2.41
C LYS A 14 13.10 11.72 1.70
N TRP A 15 12.79 12.31 0.56
CA TRP A 15 11.55 12.00 -0.18
C TRP A 15 11.59 10.62 -0.83
N GLU A 16 12.75 10.21 -1.33
CA GLU A 16 12.97 8.87 -1.84
C GLU A 16 12.86 7.83 -0.71
N GLU A 17 13.40 8.16 0.46
CA GLU A 17 13.29 7.30 1.64
C GLU A 17 11.82 7.14 2.07
N TYR A 18 11.05 8.23 2.14
CA TYR A 18 9.62 8.15 2.45
C TYR A 18 8.83 7.35 1.42
N LYS A 19 9.17 7.49 0.13
CA LYS A 19 8.55 6.69 -0.92
C LYS A 19 8.86 5.21 -0.71
N ARG A 20 10.12 4.85 -0.48
CA ARG A 20 10.54 3.45 -0.26
C ARG A 20 9.81 2.83 0.93
N HIS A 21 9.76 3.52 2.07
CA HIS A 21 9.03 3.02 3.26
C HIS A 21 7.54 2.84 2.98
N ALA A 22 6.93 3.74 2.21
CA ALA A 22 5.52 3.60 1.81
C ALA A 22 5.30 2.40 0.87
N GLU A 23 6.19 2.18 -0.09
CA GLU A 23 6.17 1.03 -0.99
C GLU A 23 6.32 -0.29 -0.23
N GLU A 24 7.28 -0.37 0.70
CA GLU A 24 7.48 -1.53 1.58
C GLU A 24 6.23 -1.82 2.43
N PHE A 25 5.62 -0.78 3.02
CA PHE A 25 4.38 -0.91 3.78
C PHE A 25 3.21 -1.42 2.92
N ILE A 26 3.03 -0.89 1.71
CA ILE A 26 1.97 -1.34 0.80
C ILE A 26 2.21 -2.80 0.39
N CYS A 27 3.45 -3.18 0.06
CA CYS A 27 3.81 -4.56 -0.25
C CYS A 27 3.47 -5.51 0.91
N ALA A 28 3.76 -5.12 2.16
CA ALA A 28 3.41 -5.90 3.34
C ALA A 28 1.90 -6.05 3.52
N CYS A 29 1.11 -5.01 3.26
CA CYS A 29 -0.36 -5.04 3.37
C CYS A 29 -0.99 -6.00 2.34
N ILE A 30 -0.48 -6.01 1.11
CA ILE A 30 -0.99 -6.87 0.03
C ILE A 30 -0.40 -8.29 0.03
N GLN A 31 0.32 -8.68 1.09
CA GLN A 31 0.96 -9.99 1.24
C GLN A 31 2.05 -10.30 0.20
N LYS A 32 2.70 -9.27 -0.35
CA LYS A 32 3.83 -9.42 -1.28
C LYS A 32 5.16 -8.91 -0.70
N GLY A 33 5.19 -8.48 0.56
CA GLY A 33 6.37 -8.01 1.28
C GLY A 33 7.21 -9.15 1.87
N SER A 34 8.40 -8.79 2.37
CA SER A 34 9.26 -9.72 3.14
C SER A 34 8.76 -9.92 4.56
N ASN A 35 8.11 -8.91 5.13
CA ASN A 35 7.48 -8.95 6.45
C ASN A 35 6.03 -8.49 6.32
N ASN A 36 5.15 -9.43 5.99
CA ASN A 36 3.74 -9.12 5.70
C ASN A 36 2.97 -8.77 6.97
N VAL A 37 1.97 -7.89 6.82
CA VAL A 37 1.06 -7.59 7.93
C VAL A 37 0.21 -8.83 8.21
N ASN A 38 0.04 -9.16 9.49
CA ASN A 38 -0.79 -10.29 9.89
C ASN A 38 -2.23 -10.13 9.39
N ARG A 39 -2.93 -11.25 9.20
CA ARG A 39 -4.36 -11.27 8.88
C ARG A 39 -5.12 -12.08 9.93
N THR A 40 -6.35 -11.67 10.18
CA THR A 40 -7.32 -12.46 10.95
C THR A 40 -7.67 -13.75 10.18
N PRO A 41 -8.29 -14.76 10.83
CA PRO A 41 -8.77 -15.95 10.12
C PRO A 41 -9.73 -15.65 8.95
N GLY A 42 -10.47 -14.53 9.04
CA GLY A 42 -11.35 -14.06 7.96
C GLY A 42 -10.62 -13.35 6.82
N GLY A 43 -9.33 -13.05 6.95
CA GLY A 43 -8.52 -12.39 5.92
C GLY A 43 -8.41 -10.86 6.05
N LEU A 44 -9.08 -10.25 7.02
CA LEU A 44 -8.90 -8.83 7.36
C LEU A 44 -7.47 -8.59 7.87
N ILE A 45 -6.82 -7.54 7.38
CA ILE A 45 -5.52 -7.07 7.87
C ILE A 45 -5.60 -6.79 9.38
N TRP A 46 -4.58 -7.17 10.12
CA TRP A 46 -4.53 -7.07 11.57
C TRP A 46 -3.26 -6.35 12.05
N PHE A 47 -3.44 -5.07 12.41
CA PHE A 47 -2.37 -4.23 12.94
C PHE A 47 -2.31 -4.28 14.47
N LEU A 48 -3.47 -4.13 15.12
CA LEU A 48 -3.56 -3.95 16.56
C LEU A 48 -4.85 -4.59 17.10
N PRO A 49 -4.88 -5.01 18.39
CA PRO A 49 -6.07 -5.59 19.00
C PRO A 49 -7.25 -4.63 19.12
N TRP A 50 -6.97 -3.33 19.27
CA TRP A 50 -7.98 -2.30 19.42
C TRP A 50 -7.95 -1.36 18.22
N ASN A 51 -9.13 -0.90 17.78
CA ASN A 51 -9.31 0.03 16.66
C ASN A 51 -8.73 -0.44 15.32
N ASN A 52 -8.55 -1.75 15.13
CA ASN A 52 -7.97 -2.32 13.92
C ASN A 52 -8.61 -1.80 12.63
N VAL A 53 -9.94 -1.69 12.60
CA VAL A 53 -10.70 -1.24 11.40
C VAL A 53 -10.30 0.17 10.96
N GLN A 54 -9.98 1.09 11.90
CA GLN A 54 -9.52 2.43 11.54
C GLN A 54 -8.13 2.40 10.87
N TYR A 55 -7.24 1.51 11.34
CA TYR A 55 -5.94 1.29 10.71
C TYR A 55 -6.07 0.62 9.34
N VAL A 56 -6.96 -0.39 9.21
CA VAL A 56 -7.24 -1.05 7.94
C VAL A 56 -7.83 -0.08 6.92
N ALA A 57 -8.76 0.80 7.33
CA ALA A 57 -9.32 1.83 6.47
C ALA A 57 -8.24 2.82 5.99
N THR A 58 -7.36 3.25 6.90
CA THR A 58 -6.24 4.14 6.56
C THR A 58 -5.26 3.48 5.59
N ALA A 59 -4.90 2.22 5.83
CA ALA A 59 -4.03 1.45 4.93
C ALA A 59 -4.68 1.27 3.54
N THR A 60 -5.97 0.93 3.51
CA THR A 60 -6.75 0.78 2.28
C THR A 60 -6.80 2.07 1.48
N LEU A 61 -7.04 3.21 2.13
CA LEU A 61 -7.01 4.52 1.49
C LEU A 61 -5.64 4.83 0.91
N ALA A 62 -4.57 4.62 1.69
CA ALA A 62 -3.20 4.86 1.25
C ALA A 62 -2.82 4.01 0.03
N THR A 63 -3.13 2.71 0.06
CA THR A 63 -2.91 1.79 -1.07
C THR A 63 -3.74 2.20 -2.30
N THR A 64 -4.98 2.65 -2.11
CA THR A 64 -5.84 3.14 -3.20
C THR A 64 -5.23 4.38 -3.87
N VAL A 65 -4.83 5.39 -3.09
CA VAL A 65 -4.17 6.59 -3.61
C VAL A 65 -2.89 6.23 -4.35
N TYR A 66 -2.12 5.27 -3.83
CA TYR A 66 -0.89 4.82 -4.49
C TYR A 66 -1.17 4.09 -5.81
N SER A 67 -2.23 3.29 -5.89
CA SER A 67 -2.64 2.63 -7.13
C SER A 67 -2.99 3.64 -8.22
N ILE A 68 -3.73 4.71 -7.87
CA ILE A 68 -4.07 5.80 -8.79
C ILE A 68 -2.80 6.51 -9.29
N TYR A 69 -1.82 6.73 -8.39
CA TYR A 69 -0.54 7.29 -8.78
C TYR A 69 0.23 6.39 -9.77
N LEU A 70 0.30 5.09 -9.50
CA LEU A 70 0.98 4.13 -10.38
C LEU A 70 0.32 4.05 -11.74
N GLU A 71 -1.02 4.06 -11.78
CA GLU A 71 -1.80 4.09 -13.01
C GLU A 71 -1.48 5.33 -13.86
N ALA A 72 -1.49 6.53 -13.25
CA ALA A 72 -1.14 7.78 -13.93
C ALA A 72 0.31 7.81 -14.43
N LYS A 73 1.20 6.99 -13.86
CA LYS A 73 2.60 6.86 -14.28
C LYS A 73 2.85 5.66 -15.19
N HIS A 74 1.82 4.88 -15.55
CA HIS A 74 1.95 3.61 -16.26
C HIS A 74 3.00 2.68 -15.62
N ALA A 75 3.05 2.66 -14.29
CA ALA A 75 4.04 1.96 -13.51
C ALA A 75 3.44 0.79 -12.72
N SER A 76 4.31 -0.10 -12.23
CA SER A 76 3.96 -1.16 -11.28
C SER A 76 4.85 -1.05 -10.04
N LEU A 77 4.35 -1.57 -8.92
CA LEU A 77 5.07 -1.62 -7.65
C LEU A 77 5.88 -2.91 -7.59
N ASN A 78 7.19 -2.82 -7.39
CA ASN A 78 8.04 -4.00 -7.19
C ASN A 78 8.09 -4.37 -5.72
N CYS A 79 7.51 -5.52 -5.39
CA CYS A 79 7.57 -6.10 -4.06
C CYS A 79 8.51 -7.32 -4.02
N PRO A 80 9.01 -7.71 -2.84
CA PRO A 80 9.86 -8.90 -2.66
C PRO A 80 9.27 -10.19 -3.27
N ALA A 81 7.96 -10.43 -3.13
CA ALA A 81 7.30 -11.61 -3.69
C ALA A 81 6.81 -11.42 -5.14
N GLY A 82 7.26 -10.38 -5.83
CA GLY A 82 6.92 -10.09 -7.22
C GLY A 82 6.24 -8.74 -7.43
N SER A 83 6.15 -8.34 -8.70
CA SER A 83 5.54 -7.06 -9.07
C SER A 83 4.02 -7.05 -8.81
N ALA A 84 3.47 -5.86 -8.55
CA ALA A 84 2.07 -5.62 -8.30
C ALA A 84 1.59 -4.42 -9.15
N THR A 85 0.61 -4.70 -10.00
CA THR A 85 -0.04 -3.71 -10.87
C THR A 85 -1.05 -2.87 -10.07
N PRO A 86 -1.45 -1.68 -10.56
CA PRO A 86 -2.54 -0.92 -9.94
C PRO A 86 -3.82 -1.76 -9.71
N SER A 87 -4.17 -2.63 -10.66
CA SER A 87 -5.29 -3.56 -10.54
C SER A 87 -5.11 -4.59 -9.42
N ASP A 88 -3.89 -5.09 -9.19
CA ASP A 88 -3.60 -6.01 -8.08
C ASP A 88 -3.80 -5.32 -6.72
N LEU A 89 -3.37 -4.04 -6.62
CA LEU A 89 -3.54 -3.24 -5.41
C LEU A 89 -5.04 -3.06 -5.09
N ILE A 90 -5.84 -2.68 -6.10
CA ILE A 90 -7.29 -2.50 -5.94
C ILE A 90 -7.99 -3.82 -5.62
N ALA A 91 -7.62 -4.92 -6.27
CA ALA A 91 -8.20 -6.24 -5.98
C ALA A 91 -7.93 -6.66 -4.52
N SER A 92 -6.71 -6.41 -4.03
CA SER A 92 -6.33 -6.72 -2.66
C SER A 92 -7.15 -5.92 -1.64
N ILE A 93 -7.31 -4.61 -1.84
CA ILE A 93 -8.04 -3.76 -0.88
C ILE A 93 -9.56 -3.91 -0.93
N LYS A 94 -10.15 -4.33 -2.06
CA LYS A 94 -11.58 -4.65 -2.14
C LYS A 94 -11.98 -5.67 -1.06
N SER A 95 -11.15 -6.68 -0.85
CA SER A 95 -11.37 -7.70 0.19
C SER A 95 -11.42 -7.15 1.62
N GLN A 96 -10.88 -5.95 1.86
CA GLN A 96 -10.82 -5.31 3.19
C GLN A 96 -12.03 -4.41 3.47
N VAL A 97 -12.78 -4.03 2.43
CA VAL A 97 -13.96 -3.15 2.53
C VAL A 97 -15.26 -3.94 2.48
N SER A 98 -15.27 -5.07 1.76
CA SER A 98 -16.46 -5.90 1.57
C SER A 98 -16.63 -7.02 2.61
N GLN A 99 -15.96 -6.93 3.76
CA GLN A 99 -16.09 -7.87 4.88
C GLN A 99 -16.84 -7.24 6.05
#